data_AF-X1I3B4-F1
#
_entry.id   AF-X1I3B4-F1
#
_cell.length_a   1.000
_cell.length_b   1.000
_cell.length_c   1.000
_cell.angle_alpha   90.00
_cell.angle_beta   90.00
_cell.angle_gamma   90.00
#
_symmetry.space_group_name_H-M   'P 1'
#
loop_
_entity.id
_entity.type
_entity.pdbx_description
1 polymer ?
#
loop_
_entity_poly.entity_id
_entity_poly.type
_entity_poly.pdbx_seq_one_letter_code
_entity_poly.pdbx_strand_id
1 'polypeptide(L)' 'MDLPGTYSLAAQSPEEIIARDYIISEEPDVVVNVVDATSLERNLNLTLQLLELTDKVVVALNL' A
#
# COMPACT_ATOMS: atom_id res chain seq x y z
N MET A 1 -7.82 5.18 -8.41
CA MET A 1 -8.71 5.46 -7.26
C MET A 1 -7.83 5.80 -6.07
N ASP A 2 -8.25 6.72 -5.21
CA ASP A 2 -7.49 7.03 -3.99
C ASP A 2 -7.97 6.11 -2.85
N LEU A 3 -7.03 5.56 -2.09
CA LEU A 3 -7.32 4.65 -0.97
C LEU A 3 -7.02 5.36 0.35
N PRO A 4 -7.72 5.01 1.45
CA PRO A 4 -7.39 5.51 2.77
C PRO A 4 -5.90 5.32 3.10
N GLY A 5 -5.26 6.37 3.59
CA GLY A 5 -3.87 6.31 4.01
C GLY A 5 -3.69 5.34 5.18
N THR A 6 -2.78 4.38 5.04
CA THR A 6 -2.48 3.38 6.06
C THR A 6 -0.97 3.15 6.20
N TYR A 7 -0.56 2.60 7.35
CA TYR A 7 0.80 2.11 7.59
C TYR A 7 0.93 0.58 7.46
N SER A 8 -0.18 -0.14 7.31
CA SER A 8 -0.23 -1.60 7.25
C SER A 8 -1.48 -2.10 6.53
N LEU A 9 -1.44 -3.31 6.01
CA LEU A 9 -2.55 -4.08 5.43
C LEU A 9 -2.87 -5.30 6.30
N ALA A 10 -2.45 -5.29 7.56
CA ALA A 10 -2.76 -6.32 8.54
C ALA A 10 -4.25 -6.35 8.97
N ALA A 11 -5.08 -5.43 8.44
CA ALA A 11 -6.52 -5.35 8.68
C ALA A 11 -6.90 -5.12 10.15
N GLN A 12 -6.12 -4.30 10.83
CA GLN A 12 -6.36 -3.90 12.21
C GLN A 12 -7.29 -2.69 12.33
N SER A 13 -7.45 -1.91 11.25
CA SER A 13 -8.41 -0.81 11.17
C SER A 13 -9.33 -0.92 9.96
N PRO A 14 -10.51 -0.26 9.96
CA PRO A 14 -11.40 -0.21 8.81
C PRO A 14 -10.72 0.30 7.54
N GLU A 15 -9.83 1.29 7.66
CA GLU A 15 -9.06 1.86 6.56
C GLU A 15 -8.13 0.81 5.94
N GLU A 16 -7.45 0.02 6.77
CA GLU A 16 -6.59 -1.10 6.31
C GLU A 16 -7.40 -2.17 5.58
N ILE A 17 -8.57 -2.52 6.12
CA ILE A 17 -9.47 -3.51 5.52
C ILE A 17 -9.92 -3.03 4.15
N ILE A 18 -10.38 -1.78 4.03
CA ILE A 18 -10.83 -1.20 2.77
C ILE A 18 -9.70 -1.21 1.74
N ALA A 19 -8.51 -0.74 2.11
CA ALA A 19 -7.37 -0.71 1.20
C ALA A 19 -6.95 -2.11 0.73
N ARG A 20 -6.85 -3.07 1.64
CA ARG A 20 -6.48 -4.45 1.32
C ARG A 20 -7.52 -5.12 0.43
N ASP A 21 -8.79 -5.05 0.82
CA ASP A 21 -9.88 -5.75 0.14
C ASP A 21 -10.10 -5.15 -1.26
N TYR A 22 -9.88 -3.85 -1.44
CA TYR A 22 -9.88 -3.21 -2.75
C TYR A 22 -8.79 -3.78 -3.66
N ILE A 23 -7.53 -3.87 -3.19
CA ILE A 23 -6.42 -4.39 -3.99
C ILE A 23 -6.66 -5.84 -4.43
N ILE A 24 -7.22 -6.67 -3.54
CA ILE A 24 -7.52 -8.08 -3.82
C ILE A 24 -8.72 -8.23 -4.75
N SER A 25 -9.79 -7.47 -4.54
CA SER A 25 -11.07 -7.71 -5.22
C SER A 25 -11.17 -7.01 -6.57
N GLU A 26 -10.60 -5.81 -6.68
CA GLU A 26 -10.68 -5.00 -7.91
C GLU A 26 -9.48 -5.23 -8.84
N GLU A 27 -8.47 -5.97 -8.39
CA GLU A 27 -7.27 -6.37 -9.16
C GLU A 27 -6.69 -5.24 -10.03
N PRO A 28 -6.31 -4.09 -9.45
CA PRO A 28 -5.91 -2.91 -10.22
C PRO A 28 -4.73 -3.22 -11.15
N ASP A 29 -4.69 -2.58 -12.32
CA ASP A 29 -3.57 -2.71 -13.28
C ASP A 29 -2.25 -2.17 -12.73
N VAL A 30 -2.31 -1.26 -11.76
CA VAL A 30 -1.15 -0.71 -11.07
C VAL A 30 -1.54 -0.17 -9.70
N VAL A 31 -0.67 -0.40 -8.72
CA VAL A 31 -0.73 0.21 -7.39
C VAL A 31 0.42 1.19 -7.25
N VAL A 32 0.10 2.47 -7.05
CA VAL A 32 1.11 3.51 -6.77
C VAL A 32 1.26 3.65 -5.26
N ASN A 33 2.40 3.22 -4.74
CA ASN A 33 2.73 3.32 -3.33
C ASN A 33 3.58 4.58 -3.08
N VAL A 34 3.00 5.57 -2.41
CA VAL A 34 3.71 6.82 -2.08
C VAL A 34 4.48 6.62 -0.78
N VAL A 35 5.80 6.75 -0.87
CA VAL A 35 6.74 6.45 0.23
C VAL A 35 7.52 7.70 0.59
N ASP A 36 7.49 8.08 1.87
CA ASP A 36 8.33 9.16 2.41
C ASP A 36 9.80 8.71 2.49
N ALA A 37 10.66 9.42 1.74
CA ALA A 37 12.09 9.20 1.61
C ALA A 37 12.87 9.54 2.88
N THR A 38 12.33 10.38 3.76
CA THR A 38 12.93 10.68 5.07
C THR A 38 12.72 9.55 6.08
N SER A 39 11.73 8.68 5.83
CA SER A 39 11.27 7.62 6.73
C SER A 39 11.17 6.26 6.02
N LEU A 40 12.14 5.91 5.16
CA LEU A 40 12.10 4.72 4.31
C LEU A 40 11.89 3.41 5.08
N GLU A 41 12.65 3.16 6.15
CA GLU A 41 12.58 1.90 6.92
C GLU A 41 11.14 1.60 7.37
N ARG A 42 10.43 2.63 7.84
CA ARG A 42 9.04 2.49 8.27
C ARG A 42 8.11 2.22 7.09
N ASN A 43 8.24 2.98 6.00
CA ASN A 43 7.35 2.90 4.83
C ASN A 43 7.56 1.61 4.00
N LEU A 44 8.77 1.05 3.99
CA LEU A 44 9.08 -0.17 3.26
C LEU A 44 8.37 -1.40 3.85
N ASN A 45 7.90 -1.36 5.10
CA ASN A 45 7.05 -2.42 5.65
C ASN A 45 5.71 -2.54 4.90
N LEU A 46 5.04 -1.41 4.63
CA LEU A 46 3.81 -1.41 3.83
C LEU A 46 4.10 -1.85 2.39
N THR A 47 5.23 -1.40 1.84
CA THR A 47 5.68 -1.77 0.49
C THR A 47 5.82 -3.29 0.35
N LEU A 48 6.40 -3.96 1.35
CA LEU A 48 6.53 -5.41 1.37
C LEU A 48 5.16 -6.10 1.36
N GLN A 49 4.23 -5.66 2.20
CA GLN A 49 2.88 -6.23 2.26
C GLN A 49 2.12 -6.05 0.94
N LEU A 50 2.30 -4.90 0.26
CA LEU A 50 1.73 -4.68 -1.07
C LEU A 50 2.28 -5.68 -2.10
N LEU A 51 3.59 -5.93 -2.07
CA LEU A 51 4.25 -6.88 -2.96
C LEU A 51 3.85 -8.34 -2.70
N GLU A 52 3.40 -8.67 -1.49
CA GLU A 52 2.82 -9.98 -1.17
C GLU A 52 1.40 -10.15 -1.76
N LEU A 53 0.67 -9.05 -1.95
CA LEU A 53 -0.69 -9.06 -2.51
C LEU A 53 -0.70 -8.95 -4.04
N THR A 54 0.23 -8.20 -4.63
CA THR A 54 0.31 -7.98 -6.07
C THR A 54 1.72 -7.64 -6.52
N ASP A 55 2.08 -8.07 -7.73
CA ASP A 55 3.34 -7.75 -8.41
C ASP A 55 3.30 -6.41 -9.18
N LYS A 56 2.13 -5.76 -9.25
CA LYS A 56 1.90 -4.53 -10.04
C LYS A 56 2.13 -3.24 -9.24
N VAL A 57 3.19 -3.17 -8.45
CA VAL A 57 3.48 -2.03 -7.57
C VAL A 57 4.51 -1.07 -8.18
N VAL A 58 4.20 0.22 -8.20
CA VAL A 58 5.14 1.31 -8.50
C VAL A 58 5.37 2.13 -7.24
N VAL A 59 6.63 2.24 -6.81
CA VAL A 59 7.00 3.05 -5.64
C VAL A 59 7.29 4.48 -6.07
N ALA A 60 6.49 5.42 -5.57
CA ALA A 60 6.70 6.85 -5.73
C ALA A 60 7.40 7.40 -4.49
N LEU A 61 8.70 7.63 -4.57
CA LEU A 61 9.46 8.27 -3.50
C LEU A 61 9.08 9.76 -3.39
N ASN A 62 8.63 10.19 -2.22
CA ASN A 62 8.28 11.57 -1.90
C ASN A 62 9.12 12.08 -0.70
N LEU A 63 9.11 13.38 -0.43
CA LEU A 63 9.82 14.02 0.69
C LEU A 63 8.89 14.43 1.84
#